data_AF-A0A964LJI7-F1
#
_entry.id   AF-A0A964LJI7-F1
#
_cell.length_a   1.000
_cell.length_b   1.000
_cell.length_c   1.000
_cell.angle_alpha   90.00
_cell.angle_beta   90.00
_cell.angle_gamma   90.00
#
_symmetry.space_group_name_H-M   'P 1'
#
loop_
_entity.id
_entity.type
_entity.pdbx_description
1 polymer ?
#
loop_
_entity_poly.entity_id
_entity_poly.type
_entity_poly.pdbx_seq_one_letter_code
_entity_poly.pdbx_strand_id
1 'polypeptide(L)'
;MAINRAGFTLLDVMFALVVLTVGLALLARLTVTTSQAAAHGRRWTLMATAAERELTRLERDYRQAAPNCVPPPSASRTTPDGIDLDWSVRPDSVHVEVVLEVRGMAAGRRLIDTIVTGFPCR
;
A
#
# COMPACT_ATOMS: atom_id res chain seq x y z
N MET A 1 26.78 -35.13 -51.59
CA MET A 1 26.49 -34.22 -50.47
C MET A 1 25.21 -33.46 -50.84
N ALA A 2 24.04 -34.04 -50.54
CA ALA A 2 22.76 -33.45 -50.92
C ALA A 2 22.35 -32.42 -49.87
N ILE A 3 22.28 -31.15 -50.26
CA ILE A 3 21.79 -30.06 -49.43
C ILE A 3 20.26 -30.14 -49.47
N ASN A 4 19.65 -30.74 -48.44
CA ASN A 4 18.21 -30.72 -48.25
C ASN A 4 17.77 -29.28 -47.96
N ARG A 5 17.36 -28.56 -49.01
CA ARG A 5 16.62 -27.31 -48.87
C ARG A 5 15.17 -27.67 -48.53
N ALA A 6 14.89 -27.88 -47.24
CA ALA A 6 13.52 -27.90 -46.75
C ALA A 6 12.94 -26.49 -46.93
N GLY A 7 12.20 -26.28 -48.03
CA GLY A 7 11.46 -25.05 -48.25
C GLY A 7 10.40 -24.91 -47.16
N PHE A 8 10.39 -23.77 -46.48
CA PHE A 8 9.36 -23.45 -45.49
C PHE A 8 8.00 -23.50 -46.16
N THR A 9 7.08 -24.33 -45.65
CA THR A 9 5.73 -24.36 -46.18
C THR A 9 5.01 -23.08 -45.78
N LEU A 10 4.14 -22.55 -46.66
CA LEU A 10 3.33 -21.37 -46.36
C LEU A 10 2.50 -21.57 -45.07
N LEU A 11 2.12 -22.82 -44.80
CA LEU A 11 1.41 -23.24 -43.60
C LEU A 11 2.25 -23.04 -42.32
N ASP A 12 3.55 -23.34 -42.34
CA ASP A 12 4.43 -23.10 -41.18
C ASP A 12 4.53 -21.61 -40.84
N VAL A 13 4.64 -20.75 -41.86
CA VAL A 13 4.72 -19.30 -41.65
C VAL A 13 3.41 -18.77 -41.06
N MET A 14 2.26 -19.24 -41.55
CA MET A 14 0.96 -18.88 -40.99
C MET A 14 0.82 -19.36 -39.54
N PHE A 15 1.25 -20.59 -39.23
CA PHE A 15 1.21 -21.12 -37.88
C PHE A 15 2.11 -20.31 -36.93
N ALA A 16 3.33 -19.96 -37.36
CA ALA A 16 4.24 -19.12 -36.59
C ALA A 16 3.64 -17.73 -36.29
N LEU A 17 2.94 -17.11 -37.24
CA LEU A 17 2.26 -15.82 -37.04
C LEU A 17 1.10 -15.93 -36.04
N VAL A 18 0.31 -17.01 -36.09
CA VAL A 18 -0.77 -17.24 -35.13
C VAL A 18 -0.21 -17.43 -33.72
N VAL A 19 0.82 -18.26 -33.57
CA VAL A 19 1.47 -18.49 -32.26
C VAL A 19 2.09 -17.20 -31.73
N LEU A 20 2.76 -16.42 -32.59
CA LEU A 20 3.37 -15.15 -32.21
C LEU A 20 2.32 -14.12 -31.76
N THR A 21 1.21 -13.99 -32.48
CA THR A 21 0.14 -13.02 -32.12
C THR A 21 -0.56 -13.40 -30.82
N VAL A 22 -0.87 -14.68 -30.61
CA VAL A 22 -1.43 -15.19 -29.34
C VAL A 22 -0.42 -15.01 -28.19
N GLY A 23 0.85 -15.32 -28.41
CA GLY A 23 1.92 -15.14 -27.43
C GLY A 23 2.09 -13.68 -27.01
N LEU A 24 2.13 -12.76 -27.97
CA LEU A 24 2.22 -11.32 -27.72
C LEU A 24 1.00 -10.79 -26.95
N ALA A 25 -0.20 -11.26 -27.30
CA ALA A 25 -1.43 -10.88 -26.60
C ALA A 25 -1.44 -11.35 -25.13
N LEU A 26 -0.93 -12.55 -24.85
CA LEU A 26 -0.79 -13.07 -23.48
C LEU A 26 0.25 -12.27 -22.68
N LEU A 27 1.41 -11.98 -23.28
CA LEU A 27 2.46 -11.16 -22.66
C LEU A 27 1.96 -9.75 -22.30
N ALA A 28 1.19 -9.12 -23.19
CA ALA A 28 0.61 -7.80 -22.95
C ALA A 28 -0.40 -7.79 -21.78
N ARG A 29 -1.13 -8.89 -21.56
CA ARG A 29 -2.07 -8.99 -20.42
C ARG A 29 -1.33 -9.11 -19.07
N LEU A 30 -0.22 -9.82 -19.04
CA LEU A 30 0.58 -10.01 -17.82
C LEU A 30 1.19 -8.69 -17.33
N THR A 31 1.71 -7.84 -18.22
CA THR A 31 2.35 -6.57 -17.84
C THR A 31 1.37 -5.56 -17.21
N VAL A 32 0.11 -5.55 -17.65
CA VAL A 32 -0.91 -4.64 -17.09
C VAL A 32 -1.24 -5.03 -15.64
N THR A 33 -1.40 -6.32 -15.34
CA THR A 33 -1.78 -6.77 -13.99
C THR A 33 -0.70 -6.52 -12.95
N THR A 34 0.58 -6.71 -13.30
CA THR A 34 1.70 -6.50 -12.38
C THR A 34 1.88 -5.02 -12.04
N SER A 35 1.64 -4.12 -13.00
CA SER A 35 1.71 -2.67 -12.78
C SER A 35 0.68 -2.17 -11.75
N GLN A 36 -0.54 -2.72 -11.80
CA GLN A 36 -1.62 -2.36 -10.88
C GLN A 36 -1.36 -2.92 -9.48
N ALA A 37 -0.88 -4.16 -9.37
CA ALA A 37 -0.49 -4.77 -8.10
C ALA A 37 0.65 -3.99 -7.42
N ALA A 38 1.68 -3.59 -8.18
CA ALA A 38 2.79 -2.81 -7.65
C ALA A 38 2.39 -1.37 -7.25
N ALA A 39 1.44 -0.75 -7.96
CA ALA A 39 0.87 0.55 -7.57
C ALA A 39 0.07 0.46 -6.27
N HIS A 40 -0.70 -0.63 -6.10
CA HIS A 40 -1.47 -0.88 -4.89
C HIS A 40 -0.56 -1.08 -3.66
N GLY A 41 0.48 -1.91 -3.79
CA GLY A 41 1.45 -2.15 -2.71
C GLY A 41 2.16 -0.88 -2.25
N ARG A 42 2.60 -0.03 -3.19
CA ARG A 42 3.25 1.25 -2.85
C ARG A 42 2.37 2.17 -2.00
N ARG A 43 1.06 2.22 -2.27
CA ARG A 43 0.15 3.09 -1.51
C ARG A 43 -0.06 2.58 -0.09
N TRP A 44 -0.18 1.26 0.09
CA TRP A 44 -0.21 0.65 1.42
C TRP A 44 1.05 0.94 2.23
N THR A 45 2.23 0.85 1.60
CA THR A 45 3.48 1.21 2.26
C THR A 45 3.48 2.67 2.71
N LEU A 46 3.05 3.60 1.86
CA LEU A 46 2.96 5.02 2.23
C LEU A 46 1.98 5.25 3.39
N MET A 47 0.82 4.58 3.38
CA MET A 47 -0.15 4.65 4.48
C MET A 47 0.44 4.12 5.79
N ALA A 48 1.10 2.96 5.76
CA ALA A 48 1.75 2.38 6.94
C ALA A 48 2.85 3.29 7.48
N THR A 49 3.71 3.83 6.62
CA THR A 49 4.78 4.76 7.04
C THR A 49 4.21 6.07 7.59
N ALA A 50 3.12 6.60 7.02
CA ALA A 50 2.44 7.77 7.55
C ALA A 50 1.87 7.50 8.94
N ALA A 51 1.23 6.34 9.13
CA ALA A 51 0.67 5.92 10.40
C ALA A 51 1.75 5.78 11.48
N GLU A 52 2.85 5.10 11.16
CA GLU A 52 3.97 4.89 12.09
C GLU A 52 4.62 6.21 12.53
N ARG A 53 4.77 7.17 11.61
CA ARG A 53 5.29 8.51 11.93
C ARG A 53 4.36 9.25 12.89
N GLU A 54 3.05 9.18 12.68
CA GLU A 54 2.09 9.88 13.54
C GLU A 54 2.00 9.19 14.91
N LEU A 55 2.01 7.86 14.98
CA LEU A 55 2.09 7.13 16.25
C LEU A 55 3.35 7.47 17.03
N THR A 56 4.51 7.49 16.38
CA THR A 56 5.79 7.86 17.00
C THR A 56 5.75 9.30 17.52
N ARG A 57 5.09 10.20 16.79
CA ARG A 57 4.88 11.58 17.23
C ARG A 57 3.97 11.63 18.46
N LEU A 58 2.82 10.97 18.43
CA LEU A 58 1.87 10.94 19.56
C LEU A 58 2.52 10.33 20.82
N GLU A 59 3.30 9.27 20.66
CA GLU A 59 4.08 8.66 21.74
C GLU A 59 5.10 9.65 22.32
N ARG A 60 5.79 10.39 21.46
CA ARG A 60 6.76 11.41 21.90
C ARG A 60 6.07 12.55 22.64
N ASP A 61 4.99 13.09 22.09
CA ASP A 61 4.22 14.18 22.67
C ASP A 61 3.65 13.74 24.05
N TYR A 62 3.15 12.50 24.15
CA TYR A 62 2.70 11.91 25.41
C TYR A 62 3.84 11.75 26.43
N ARG A 63 5.00 11.23 26.02
CA ARG A 63 6.18 11.09 26.91
C ARG A 63 6.70 12.43 27.41
N GLN A 64 6.62 13.50 26.60
CA GLN A 64 7.02 14.84 27.01
C GLN A 64 6.04 15.49 28.00
N ALA A 65 4.78 15.06 28.01
CA ALA A 65 3.76 15.51 28.96
C ALA A 65 3.79 14.76 30.31
N ALA A 66 4.67 13.76 30.48
CA ALA A 66 4.91 13.08 31.76
C ALA A 66 5.52 14.05 32.80
N PRO A 67 5.15 13.97 34.09
CA PRO A 67 4.52 12.84 34.81
C PRO A 67 2.98 12.88 34.87
N ASN A 68 2.32 13.85 34.24
CA ASN A 68 0.87 14.06 34.44
C ASN A 68 -0.02 13.13 33.61
N CYS A 69 0.55 12.18 32.86
CA CYS A 69 -0.21 11.23 32.04
C CYS A 69 -1.27 11.87 31.13
N VAL A 70 -1.05 13.11 30.71
CA VAL A 70 -2.06 13.86 29.96
C VAL A 70 -2.17 13.23 28.57
N PRO A 71 -3.33 12.65 28.21
CA PRO A 71 -3.51 12.05 26.89
C PRO A 71 -3.37 13.14 25.81
N PRO A 72 -2.76 12.83 24.65
CA PRO A 72 -2.78 13.76 23.53
C PRO A 72 -4.24 14.03 23.09
N PRO A 73 -4.53 15.22 22.55
CA PRO A 73 -5.88 15.51 22.05
C PRO A 73 -6.20 14.61 20.86
N SER A 74 -7.47 14.20 20.77
CA SER A 74 -8.01 13.57 19.55
C SER A 74 -8.04 14.60 18.43
N ALA A 75 -7.54 14.26 17.25
CA ALA A 75 -7.48 15.17 16.12
C ALA A 75 -7.28 14.41 14.81
N SER A 76 -7.32 15.16 13.71
CA SER A 76 -7.09 14.65 12.37
C SER A 76 -6.00 15.46 11.65
N ARG A 77 -5.30 14.82 10.72
CA ARG A 77 -4.29 15.44 9.86
C ARG A 77 -4.26 14.78 8.49
N THR A 78 -4.15 15.59 7.44
CA THR A 78 -3.85 15.09 6.09
C THR A 78 -2.37 15.27 5.79
N THR A 79 -1.71 14.22 5.31
CA THR A 79 -0.31 14.29 4.88
C THR A 79 -0.19 14.95 3.49
N PRO A 80 0.99 15.45 3.11
CA PRO A 80 1.22 15.99 1.75
C PRO A 80 0.93 14.98 0.63
N ASP A 81 1.04 13.68 0.93
CA ASP A 81 0.76 12.59 -0.01
C ASP A 81 -0.75 12.28 -0.15
N GLY A 82 -1.62 13.06 0.51
CA GLY A 82 -3.07 12.88 0.50
C GLY A 82 -3.54 11.65 1.28
N ILE A 83 -2.90 11.37 2.41
CA ILE A 83 -3.33 10.34 3.37
C ILE A 83 -3.96 11.07 4.54
N ASP A 84 -5.22 10.76 4.86
CA ASP A 84 -5.92 11.31 6.01
C ASP A 84 -5.69 10.41 7.22
N LEU A 85 -5.26 11.01 8.31
CA LEU A 85 -5.03 10.38 9.60
C LEU A 85 -6.03 10.97 10.58
N ASP A 86 -6.80 10.11 11.26
CA ASP A 86 -7.77 10.51 12.27
C ASP A 86 -7.48 9.69 13.52
N TRP A 87 -7.13 10.33 14.63
CA TRP A 87 -6.86 9.63 15.88
C TRP A 87 -7.79 10.08 16.99
N SER A 88 -8.31 9.08 17.70
CA SER A 88 -9.06 9.27 18.93
C SER A 88 -8.30 8.67 20.10
N VAL A 89 -8.42 9.31 21.24
CA VAL A 89 -7.70 8.93 22.45
C VAL A 89 -8.70 8.58 23.54
N ARG A 90 -8.55 7.37 24.07
CA ARG A 90 -9.36 6.82 25.15
C ARG A 90 -8.44 6.63 26.36
N PRO A 91 -8.48 7.56 27.33
CA PRO A 91 -7.73 7.39 28.55
C PRO A 91 -8.36 6.28 29.39
N ASP A 92 -7.54 5.32 29.80
CA ASP A 92 -7.78 4.42 30.93
C ASP A 92 -6.88 4.85 32.10
N SER A 93 -7.24 4.44 33.30
CA SER A 93 -6.53 4.69 34.56
C SER A 93 -5.05 4.27 34.57
N VAL A 94 -4.62 3.38 33.67
CA VAL A 94 -3.25 2.80 33.62
C VAL A 94 -2.59 2.97 32.26
N HIS A 95 -3.37 3.16 31.20
CA HIS A 95 -2.86 3.29 29.82
C HIS A 95 -3.67 4.32 29.05
N VAL A 96 -3.05 4.97 28.08
CA VAL A 96 -3.75 5.79 27.09
C VAL A 96 -3.88 4.99 25.81
N GLU A 97 -5.10 4.59 25.47
CA GLU A 97 -5.40 3.92 24.21
C GLU A 97 -5.56 4.97 23.10
N VAL A 98 -4.88 4.77 21.98
CA VAL A 98 -4.97 5.59 20.79
C VAL A 98 -5.46 4.72 19.64
N VAL A 99 -6.61 5.11 19.08
CA VAL A 99 -7.19 4.51 17.89
C VAL A 99 -6.90 5.45 16.73
N LEU A 100 -6.02 5.02 15.82
CA LEU A 100 -5.63 5.76 14.62
C LEU A 100 -6.26 5.11 13.39
N GLU A 101 -7.15 5.85 12.72
CA GLU A 101 -7.68 5.50 11.41
C GLU A 101 -6.89 6.19 10.31
N VAL A 102 -6.43 5.41 9.33
CA VAL A 102 -5.60 5.85 8.21
C VAL A 102 -6.41 5.65 6.93
N ARG A 103 -6.68 6.72 6.19
CA ARG A 103 -7.48 6.70 4.97
C ARG A 103 -6.65 7.19 3.79
N GLY A 104 -6.78 6.50 2.67
CA GLY A 104 -6.11 6.88 1.43
C GLY A 104 -6.87 6.44 0.19
N MET A 105 -6.36 6.82 -0.97
CA MET A 105 -6.88 6.41 -2.27
C MET A 105 -5.81 5.66 -3.06
N ALA A 106 -6.16 4.51 -3.64
CA ALA A 106 -5.31 3.73 -4.54
C ALA A 106 -6.13 3.26 -5.75
N ALA A 107 -5.70 3.63 -6.96
CA ALA A 107 -6.37 3.23 -8.22
C ALA A 107 -7.90 3.48 -8.20
N GLY A 108 -8.33 4.63 -7.67
CA GLY A 108 -9.75 5.00 -7.58
C GLY A 108 -10.54 4.30 -6.47
N ARG A 109 -9.91 3.44 -5.67
CA ARG A 109 -10.53 2.79 -4.50
C ARG A 109 -10.07 3.46 -3.20
N ARG A 110 -10.98 3.58 -2.26
CA ARG A 110 -10.69 4.02 -0.90
C ARG A 110 -10.03 2.87 -0.12
N LEU A 111 -8.91 3.18 0.51
CA LEU A 111 -8.22 2.32 1.46
C LEU A 111 -8.44 2.88 2.86
N ILE A 112 -8.74 2.00 3.80
CA ILE A 112 -8.94 2.34 5.20
C ILE A 112 -8.21 1.28 6.02
N ASP A 113 -7.41 1.74 6.97
CA ASP A 113 -6.78 0.89 7.98
C ASP A 113 -7.02 1.49 9.37
N THR A 114 -7.07 0.66 10.40
CA THR A 114 -7.29 1.11 11.78
C THR A 114 -6.29 0.42 12.69
N ILE A 115 -5.49 1.23 13.37
CA ILE A 115 -4.45 0.79 14.28
C ILE A 115 -4.86 1.21 15.69
N VAL A 116 -4.86 0.26 16.61
CA VAL A 116 -5.10 0.51 18.03
C VAL A 116 -3.81 0.24 18.78
N THR A 117 -3.35 1.23 19.55
CA THR A 117 -2.15 1.12 20.38
C THR A 117 -2.39 1.68 21.78
N GLY A 118 -1.67 1.17 22.78
CA GLY A 118 -1.76 1.62 24.16
C GLY A 118 -0.41 2.10 24.68
N PHE A 119 -0.37 3.29 25.28
CA PHE A 119 0.80 3.83 25.94
C PHE A 119 0.66 3.69 27.47
N PRO A 120 1.60 3.06 28.18
CA PRO A 120 1.52 2.94 29.63
C PRO A 120 1.80 4.28 30.31
N CYS A 121 1.00 4.59 31.34
CA CYS A 121 1.29 5.63 32.31
C CYS A 121 2.45 5.19 33.21
N ARG A 122 3.53 5.97 33.29
CA ARG A 122 4.65 5.74 34.20
C ARG A 122 5.01 7.00 34.95
#